data_AF-D8SR91-F1
#
_entry.id   AF-D8SR91-F1
#
_cell.length_a   1.000
_cell.length_b   1.000
_cell.length_c   1.000
_cell.angle_alpha   90.00
_cell.angle_beta   90.00
_cell.angle_gamma   90.00
#
_symmetry.space_group_name_H-M   'P 1'
#
loop_
_entity.id
_entity.type
_entity.pdbx_description
1 polymer ?
#
loop_
_entity_poly.entity_id
_entity_poly.type
_entity_poly.pdbx_seq_one_letter_code
_entity_poly.pdbx_strand_id
1 'polypeptide(L)'
;SWFENDFLYIQMELCETNLQDESLAWTFTEKKLTEVMFQLLNALKHLHSHSLAHLDVKPNNIYIRNRVYKIGDFGLTSQIDGTISIKDGNSRYLCKE
;
A
#
# COMPACT_ATOMS: atom_id res chain seq x y z
N SER A 1 -0.25 -6.86 17.85
CA SER A 1 0.33 -8.13 17.35
C SER A 1 0.69 -9.00 18.54
N TRP A 2 0.83 -10.30 18.34
CA TRP A 2 1.34 -11.23 19.36
C TRP A 2 2.24 -12.29 18.71
N PHE A 3 3.11 -12.89 19.51
CA PHE A 3 3.90 -14.06 19.10
C PHE A 3 3.29 -15.33 19.67
N GLU A 4 3.17 -16.37 18.85
CA GLU A 4 2.70 -17.69 19.28
C GLU A 4 3.33 -18.75 18.38
N ASN A 5 3.93 -19.79 18.97
CA ASN A 5 4.60 -20.89 18.26
C ASN A 5 5.60 -20.42 17.18
N ASP A 6 6.45 -19.44 17.50
CA ASP A 6 7.42 -18.81 16.59
C ASP A 6 6.83 -18.02 15.40
N PHE A 7 5.51 -17.80 15.39
CA PHE A 7 4.84 -16.95 14.41
C PHE A 7 4.45 -15.60 15.02
N LEU A 8 4.68 -14.52 14.27
CA LEU A 8 4.14 -13.19 14.56
C LEU A 8 2.76 -13.03 13.93
N TYR A 9 1.75 -12.81 14.76
CA TYR A 9 0.39 -12.54 14.33
C TYR A 9 0.09 -11.04 14.43
N ILE A 10 -0.38 -10.47 13.32
CA ILE A 10 -0.80 -9.07 13.24
C ILE A 10 -2.29 -9.04 12.91
N GLN A 11 -3.12 -8.76 13.91
CA GLN A 11 -4.54 -8.53 13.69
C GLN A 11 -4.75 -7.14 13.11
N MET A 12 -5.44 -7.09 11.98
CA MET A 12 -5.82 -5.87 11.29
C MET A 12 -7.33 -5.85 11.09
N GLU A 13 -7.84 -4.71 10.61
CA GLU A 13 -9.23 -4.65 10.19
C GLU A 13 -9.49 -5.51 8.94
N LEU A 14 -10.67 -6.14 8.87
CA LEU A 14 -11.10 -6.86 7.68
C LEU A 14 -11.62 -5.87 6.63
N CYS A 15 -11.00 -5.88 5.45
CA CYS A 15 -11.43 -5.12 4.28
C CYS A 15 -12.28 -5.98 3.34
N GLU A 16 -13.05 -5.34 2.45
CA GLU A 16 -13.98 -6.01 1.53
C GLU A 16 -13.23 -6.70 0.38
N THR A 17 -12.24 -6.00 -0.19
CA THR A 17 -11.41 -6.47 -1.31
C THR A 17 -10.12 -5.64 -1.40
N ASN A 18 -9.29 -5.91 -2.40
CA ASN A 18 -8.17 -5.08 -2.80
C ASN A 18 -8.38 -4.49 -4.21
N LEU A 19 -7.59 -3.50 -4.58
CA LEU A 19 -7.72 -2.79 -5.85
C LEU A 19 -7.40 -3.69 -7.06
N GLN A 20 -6.53 -4.70 -6.91
CA GLN A 20 -6.25 -5.68 -7.96
C GLN A 20 -7.53 -6.45 -8.32
N ASP A 21 -8.21 -7.01 -7.32
CA ASP A 21 -9.43 -7.82 -7.54
C ASP A 21 -10.61 -6.95 -7.98
N GLU A 22 -10.76 -5.75 -7.40
CA GLU A 22 -11.77 -4.79 -7.84
C GLU A 22 -11.57 -4.37 -9.30
N SER A 23 -10.32 -4.20 -9.74
CA SER A 23 -10.00 -3.80 -11.11
C SER A 23 -10.41 -4.82 -12.18
N LEU A 24 -10.49 -6.12 -11.83
CA LEU A 24 -10.87 -7.18 -12.77
C LEU A 24 -12.36 -7.12 -13.15
N ALA A 25 -13.20 -6.56 -12.28
CA ALA A 25 -14.63 -6.45 -12.49
C ALA A 25 -15.05 -5.12 -13.14
N TRP A 26 -14.13 -4.19 -13.36
CA TRP A 26 -14.44 -2.77 -13.57
C TRP A 26 -13.96 -2.18 -14.89
N THR A 27 -14.71 -1.19 -15.37
CA THR A 27 -14.23 -0.17 -16.31
C THR A 27 -13.79 1.07 -15.51
N PHE A 28 -12.50 1.37 -15.54
CA PHE A 28 -11.98 2.56 -14.85
C PHE A 28 -12.47 3.84 -15.54
N THR A 29 -13.40 4.54 -14.88
CA THR A 29 -13.71 5.93 -15.23
C THR A 29 -12.64 6.85 -14.66
N GLU A 30 -12.34 7.94 -15.36
CA GLU A 30 -11.40 8.97 -14.91
C GLU A 30 -11.77 9.51 -13.52
N LYS A 31 -13.07 9.67 -13.26
CA LYS A 31 -13.58 10.10 -11.96
C LYS A 31 -13.17 9.13 -10.85
N LYS A 32 -13.36 7.82 -11.06
CA LYS A 32 -13.03 6.81 -10.07
C LYS A 32 -11.52 6.73 -9.83
N LEU A 33 -10.72 6.79 -10.89
CA LEU A 33 -9.26 6.85 -10.80
C LEU A 33 -8.81 8.08 -10.00
N THR A 34 -9.41 9.23 -10.24
CA THR A 34 -9.12 10.46 -9.49
C THR A 34 -9.41 10.31 -8.00
N GLU A 35 -10.55 9.71 -7.65
CA GLU A 35 -10.90 9.42 -6.25
C GLU A 35 -9.90 8.48 -5.56
N VAL A 36 -9.49 7.41 -6.25
CA VAL A 36 -8.47 6.45 -5.76
C VAL A 36 -7.14 7.18 -5.54
N MET A 37 -6.63 7.85 -6.58
CA MET A 37 -5.34 8.52 -6.56
C MET A 37 -5.28 9.60 -5.47
N PHE A 38 -6.35 10.37 -5.30
CA PHE A 38 -6.41 11.39 -4.26
C PHE A 38 -6.24 10.80 -2.85
N GLN A 39 -6.92 9.69 -2.54
CA GLN A 39 -6.79 9.03 -1.23
C GLN A 39 -5.39 8.43 -1.02
N LEU A 40 -4.86 7.75 -2.05
CA LEU A 40 -3.52 7.14 -1.98
C LEU A 40 -2.42 8.19 -1.82
N LEU A 41 -2.48 9.29 -2.55
CA LEU A 41 -1.50 10.38 -2.43
C LEU A 41 -1.55 11.03 -1.04
N ASN A 42 -2.72 11.17 -0.44
CA ASN A 42 -2.83 11.67 0.93
C ASN A 42 -2.21 10.68 1.95
N ALA A 43 -2.45 9.38 1.78
CA ALA A 43 -1.84 8.35 2.63
C ALA A 43 -0.29 8.33 2.48
N LEU A 44 0.22 8.40 1.26
CA LEU A 44 1.66 8.47 0.99
C LEU A 44 2.30 9.75 1.53
N LYS A 45 1.63 10.90 1.35
CA LYS A 45 2.07 12.17 1.95
C LYS A 45 2.20 12.05 3.47
N HIS A 46 1.27 11.37 4.12
CA HIS A 46 1.33 11.12 5.56
C HIS A 46 2.50 10.21 5.95
N LEU A 47 2.80 9.15 5.19
CA LEU A 47 3.99 8.33 5.45
C LEU A 47 5.28 9.12 5.27
N HIS A 48 5.37 9.88 4.17
CA HIS A 48 6.54 10.68 3.86
C HIS A 48 6.78 11.80 4.89
N SER A 49 5.72 12.38 5.48
CA SER A 49 5.88 13.36 6.56
C SER A 49 6.45 12.77 7.86
N HIS A 50 6.46 11.44 7.98
CA HIS A 50 7.10 10.70 9.08
C HIS A 50 8.42 10.07 8.65
N SER A 51 9.00 10.50 7.52
CA SER A 51 10.23 9.94 6.95
C SER A 51 10.14 8.43 6.71
N LEU A 52 8.96 7.93 6.30
CA LEU A 52 8.75 6.52 5.97
C LEU A 52 8.44 6.37 4.47
N ALA A 53 9.10 5.42 3.81
CA ALA A 53 8.78 4.97 2.46
C ALA A 53 8.13 3.58 2.52
N HIS A 54 6.99 3.39 1.86
CA HIS A 54 6.27 2.11 1.89
C HIS A 54 6.98 1.00 1.09
N LEU A 55 7.63 1.37 -0.03
CA LEU A 55 8.38 0.50 -0.95
C LEU A 55 7.60 -0.63 -1.66
N ASP A 56 6.39 -0.95 -1.24
CA ASP A 56 5.55 -1.98 -1.89
C ASP A 56 4.13 -1.50 -2.25
N VAL A 57 4.04 -0.29 -2.82
CA VAL A 57 2.75 0.26 -3.29
C VAL A 57 2.36 -0.40 -4.60
N LYS A 58 1.33 -1.25 -4.56
CA LYS A 58 0.76 -1.97 -5.73
C LYS A 58 -0.72 -2.26 -5.50
N PRO A 59 -1.52 -2.55 -6.55
CA PRO A 59 -2.96 -2.80 -6.41
C PRO A 59 -3.34 -3.87 -5.37
N ASN A 60 -2.55 -4.94 -5.24
CA ASN A 60 -2.76 -5.99 -4.24
C ASN A 60 -2.65 -5.48 -2.79
N ASN A 61 -1.86 -4.43 -2.56
CA ASN A 61 -1.61 -3.85 -1.24
C ASN A 61 -2.48 -2.61 -0.97
N ILE A 62 -3.46 -2.34 -1.84
CA ILE A 62 -4.44 -1.27 -1.67
C ILE A 62 -5.78 -1.93 -1.34
N TYR A 63 -6.15 -1.91 -0.08
CA TYR A 63 -7.36 -2.52 0.45
C TYR A 63 -8.53 -1.54 0.45
N ILE A 64 -9.75 -2.07 0.36
CA ILE A 64 -10.96 -1.27 0.19
C ILE A 64 -11.93 -1.58 1.31
N ARG A 65 -12.40 -0.54 2.00
CA ARG A 65 -13.44 -0.65 3.01
C ARG A 65 -14.33 0.57 3.00
N ASN A 66 -15.64 0.41 2.82
CA ASN A 66 -16.61 1.50 2.79
C ASN A 66 -16.21 2.66 1.84
N ARG A 67 -15.71 2.33 0.64
CA ARG A 67 -15.16 3.28 -0.36
C ARG A 67 -13.91 4.06 0.07
N VAL A 68 -13.25 3.64 1.14
CA VAL A 68 -11.94 4.15 1.56
C VAL A 68 -10.85 3.22 1.04
N TYR A 69 -9.86 3.78 0.34
CA TYR A 69 -8.68 3.03 -0.12
C TYR A 69 -7.57 3.16 0.90
N LYS A 70 -7.07 2.02 1.38
CA LYS A 70 -6.11 1.90 2.47
C LYS A 70 -4.86 1.22 1.96
N ILE A 71 -3.71 1.86 2.12
CA ILE A 71 -2.42 1.22 1.89
C ILE A 71 -2.19 0.24 3.03
N GLY A 72 -1.89 -1.01 2.70
CA GLY A 72 -1.53 -2.07 3.64
C GLY A 72 -0.24 -2.75 3.23
N ASP A 73 0.17 -3.75 4.02
CA ASP A 73 1.43 -4.49 3.87
C ASP A 73 2.68 -3.61 4.00
N PHE A 74 2.97 -3.24 5.24
CA PHE A 74 4.13 -2.43 5.62
C PHE A 74 5.41 -3.28 5.80
N GLY A 75 5.45 -4.52 5.33
CA GLY A 75 6.59 -5.43 5.55
C GLY A 75 7.92 -4.95 4.96
N LEU A 76 7.86 -4.10 3.93
CA LEU A 76 9.02 -3.46 3.31
C LEU A 76 9.16 -1.98 3.65
N THR A 77 8.35 -1.45 4.58
CA THR A 77 8.42 -0.02 4.92
C THR A 77 9.73 0.29 5.62
N SER A 78 10.41 1.34 5.16
CA SER A 78 11.71 1.75 5.68
C SER A 78 11.78 3.24 5.97
N GLN A 79 12.72 3.63 6.83
CA GLN A 79 13.05 5.02 7.09
C GLN A 79 13.77 5.65 5.88
N ILE A 80 13.40 6.88 5.55
CA ILE A 80 14.04 7.69 4.51
C ILE A 80 15.23 8.41 5.15
N ASP A 81 16.33 7.71 5.34
CA ASP A 81 17.58 8.23 5.92
C ASP A 81 18.78 8.17 4.94
N GLY A 82 18.52 7.79 3.68
CA GLY A 82 19.55 7.64 2.64
C GLY A 82 20.14 6.22 2.55
N THR A 83 19.68 5.27 3.37
CA THR A 83 20.13 3.86 3.31
C THR A 83 19.25 2.95 2.47
N ILE A 84 18.10 3.45 1.97
CA ILE A 84 17.17 2.67 1.13
C ILE A 84 17.92 2.16 -0.09
N SER A 85 18.04 0.84 -0.23
CA SER A 85 18.66 0.25 -1.41
C SER A 85 17.63 0.24 -2.55
N ILE A 86 18.03 0.61 -3.76
CA ILE A 86 17.15 0.64 -4.94
C ILE A 86 16.59 -0.76 -5.29
N LYS A 87 17.05 -1.83 -4.63
CA LYS A 87 16.53 -3.19 -4.80
C LYS A 87 15.32 -3.50 -3.93
N ASP A 88 14.97 -2.63 -2.99
CA ASP A 88 13.90 -2.85 -2.04
C ASP A 88 12.56 -2.41 -2.64
N GLY A 89 11.77 -3.39 -3.09
CA GLY A 89 10.44 -3.16 -3.64
C GLY A 89 10.00 -4.22 -4.65
N ASN A 90 8.74 -4.16 -5.06
CA ASN A 90 8.25 -5.05 -6.12
C ASN A 90 8.88 -4.70 -7.47
N SER A 91 9.58 -5.66 -8.09
CA SER A 91 10.32 -5.45 -9.35
C SER A 91 9.48 -4.91 -10.51
N ARG A 92 8.15 -5.14 -10.52
CA ARG A 92 7.24 -4.59 -11.53
C ARG A 92 6.92 -3.10 -11.31
N TYR A 93 6.93 -2.64 -10.05
CA TYR A 93 6.51 -1.30 -9.63
C TYR A 93 7.66 -0.44 -9.12
N LEU A 94 8.88 -0.98 -9.14
CA LEU A 94 10.09 -0.25 -8.79
C LEU A 94 10.27 0.94 -9.74
N CYS A 95 10.58 2.10 -9.19
CA CYS A 95 10.92 3.29 -9.97
C CYS A 95 12.12 2.96 -10.88
N LYS A 96 12.01 3.27 -12.17
CA LYS A 96 13.18 3.31 -13.06
C LYS A 96 13.77 4.70 -12.89
N GLU A 97 14.99 4.79 -12.36
CA GLU A 97 15.78 6.01 -12.47
C GLU A 97 16.11 6.30 -13.95
#